data_AF-H2C8Z8-F1
#
_entry.id   AF-H2C8Z8-F1
#
_cell.length_a   1.000
_cell.length_b   1.000
_cell.length_c   1.000
_cell.angle_alpha   90.00
_cell.angle_beta   90.00
_cell.angle_gamma   90.00
#
_symmetry.space_group_name_H-M   'P 1'
#
loop_
_entity.id
_entity.type
_entity.pdbx_description
1 polymer ?
#
loop_
_entity_poly.entity_id
_entity_poly.type
_entity_poly.pdbx_seq_one_letter_code
_entity_poly.pdbx_strand_id
1 'polypeptide(L)'
;MKYLEENVKDDQVITDVGSSLNVRKKGFTKLLRMMLNNEVSKVIIAYPDRPVRFGFEIVEEVCKSHNCEIVVLNRETKHPSKS
;
A
#
# COMPACT_ATOMS: atom_id res chain seq x y z
N MET A 1 -13.00 3.09 -2.57
CA MET A 1 -13.25 4.05 -3.66
C MET A 1 -13.61 5.40 -3.06
N LYS A 2 -14.74 5.55 -2.35
CA LYS A 2 -15.15 6.81 -1.71
C LYS A 2 -14.05 7.56 -0.93
N TYR A 3 -13.24 6.85 -0.12
CA TYR A 3 -12.11 7.48 0.60
C TYR A 3 -11.08 8.15 -0.32
N LEU A 4 -10.74 7.51 -1.44
CA LEU A 4 -9.74 8.03 -2.39
C LEU A 4 -10.25 9.30 -3.07
N GLU A 5 -11.50 9.30 -3.50
CA GLU A 5 -12.15 10.43 -4.18
C GLU A 5 -12.29 11.66 -3.26
N GLU A 6 -12.47 11.45 -1.95
CA GLU A 6 -12.66 12.54 -0.99
C GLU A 6 -11.35 13.07 -0.38
N ASN A 7 -10.30 12.25 -0.32
CA ASN A 7 -9.09 12.54 0.47
C ASN A 7 -7.80 12.60 -0.35
N VAL A 8 -7.85 12.32 -1.66
CA VAL A 8 -6.67 12.32 -2.52
C VAL A 8 -6.92 13.20 -3.74
N LYS A 9 -6.11 14.24 -3.89
CA LYS A 9 -6.23 15.25 -4.97
C LYS A 9 -5.22 15.07 -6.11
N ASP A 10 -4.08 14.46 -5.82
CA ASP A 10 -3.04 14.09 -6.77
C ASP A 10 -2.58 12.68 -6.41
N ASP A 11 -3.04 11.68 -7.17
CA ASP A 11 -2.71 10.29 -6.94
C ASP A 11 -1.99 9.65 -8.11
N GLN A 12 -1.05 8.76 -7.79
CA GLN A 12 -0.50 7.83 -8.76
C GLN A 12 -0.89 6.41 -8.35
N VAL A 13 -1.80 5.81 -9.09
CA VAL A 13 -2.21 4.43 -8.86
C VAL A 13 -1.13 3.48 -9.40
N ILE A 14 -0.49 2.74 -8.49
CA ILE A 14 0.45 1.66 -8.83
C ILE A 14 -0.27 0.33 -8.59
N THR A 15 -0.53 -0.42 -9.67
CA THR A 15 -1.11 -1.77 -9.61
C THR A 15 -0.08 -2.82 -9.98
N ASP A 16 0.05 -3.87 -9.16
CA ASP A 16 1.06 -4.91 -9.35
C ASP A 16 0.45 -6.32 -9.25
N VAL A 17 0.08 -6.88 -10.40
CA VAL A 17 -0.52 -8.23 -10.49
C VAL A 17 0.57 -9.29 -10.61
N GLY A 18 0.61 -10.24 -9.67
CA GLY A 18 1.57 -11.36 -9.67
C GLY A 18 1.72 -11.99 -8.28
N SER A 19 2.40 -13.14 -8.18
CA SER A 19 2.57 -13.83 -6.89
C SER A 19 3.40 -13.04 -5.87
N SER A 20 3.10 -13.27 -4.60
CA SER A 20 3.70 -12.67 -3.38
C SER A 20 5.23 -12.67 -3.34
N LEU A 21 5.83 -13.68 -3.97
CA LEU A 21 7.25 -14.00 -3.87
C LEU A 21 8.08 -13.35 -4.98
N ASN A 22 7.45 -12.62 -5.90
CA ASN A 22 8.18 -12.01 -7.01
C ASN A 22 8.55 -10.55 -6.70
N VAL A 23 9.72 -10.38 -6.08
CA VAL A 23 10.31 -9.08 -5.69
C VAL A 23 10.73 -8.24 -6.92
N ARG A 24 10.69 -8.81 -8.14
CA ARG A 24 10.95 -8.11 -9.42
C ARG A 24 9.72 -7.42 -10.01
N LYS A 25 8.70 -7.16 -9.21
CA LYS A 25 7.55 -6.38 -9.65
C LYS A 25 7.95 -4.92 -9.85
N LYS A 26 7.68 -4.41 -11.05
CA LYS A 26 8.09 -3.07 -11.49
C LYS A 26 7.39 -1.97 -10.67
N GLY A 27 6.16 -2.21 -10.20
CA GLY A 27 5.43 -1.25 -9.39
C GLY A 27 6.00 -1.08 -7.98
N PHE A 28 6.34 -2.18 -7.29
CA PHE A 28 6.93 -2.14 -5.94
C PHE A 28 8.28 -1.42 -5.95
N THR A 29 9.16 -1.76 -6.89
CA THR A 29 10.45 -1.06 -7.05
C THR A 29 10.27 0.43 -7.37
N LYS A 30 9.26 0.77 -8.19
CA LYS A 30 8.94 2.16 -8.50
C LYS A 30 8.46 2.91 -7.26
N LEU A 31 7.54 2.32 -6.49
CA LEU A 31 7.03 2.89 -5.24
C LEU A 31 8.20 3.16 -4.27
N LEU A 32 9.07 2.18 -4.05
CA LEU A 32 10.24 2.37 -3.17
C LEU A 32 11.14 3.50 -3.64
N ARG A 33 11.41 3.63 -4.95
CA ARG A 33 12.23 4.74 -5.48
C ARG A 33 11.58 6.10 -5.22
N MET A 34 10.28 6.23 -5.45
CA MET A 34 9.56 7.47 -5.20
C MET A 34 9.57 7.82 -3.69
N MET A 35 9.38 6.83 -2.82
CA MET A 35 9.44 7.02 -1.37
C MET A 35 10.84 7.47 -0.91
N LEU A 36 11.89 6.82 -1.41
CA LEU A 36 13.29 7.16 -1.10
C LEU A 36 13.67 8.58 -1.59
N ASN A 37 13.04 9.05 -2.66
CA ASN A 37 13.20 10.41 -3.17
C ASN A 37 12.32 11.47 -2.47
N ASN A 38 11.55 11.08 -1.44
CA ASN A 38 10.56 11.93 -0.76
C ASN A 38 9.45 12.48 -1.70
N GLU A 39 9.17 11.77 -2.79
CA GLU A 39 8.11 12.12 -3.75
C GLU A 39 6.73 11.60 -3.30
N VAL A 40 6.67 10.88 -2.18
CA VAL A 40 5.45 10.23 -1.67
C VAL A 40 5.18 10.67 -0.23
N SER A 41 4.06 11.35 -0.03
CA SER A 41 3.58 11.75 1.30
C SER A 41 2.63 10.72 1.92
N LYS A 42 1.94 9.92 1.10
CA LYS A 42 0.94 8.95 1.55
C LYS A 42 0.91 7.70 0.67
N VAL A 43 0.87 6.53 1.30
CA VAL A 43 0.70 5.22 0.65
C VAL A 43 -0.64 4.62 1.09
N ILE A 44 -1.49 4.26 0.14
CA ILE A 44 -2.82 3.70 0.41
C ILE A 44 -2.87 2.24 -0.05
N ILE A 45 -3.14 1.33 0.88
CA ILE A 45 -3.15 -0.12 0.65
C ILE A 45 -4.58 -0.64 0.79
N ALA A 46 -5.14 -1.15 -0.31
CA ALA A 46 -6.53 -1.59 -0.36
C ALA A 46 -6.78 -2.92 0.38
N TYR A 47 -5.85 -3.88 0.30
CA TYR A 47 -5.93 -5.15 1.04
C TYR A 47 -4.52 -5.63 1.38
N PRO A 48 -4.16 -5.70 2.66
CA PRO A 48 -2.96 -6.42 3.07
C PRO A 48 -3.30 -7.92 3.08
N ASP A 49 -3.45 -8.55 1.90
CA ASP A 49 -3.61 -10.00 1.83
C ASP A 49 -2.32 -10.71 2.28
N ARG A 50 -2.42 -11.99 2.67
CA ARG A 50 -1.29 -12.86 3.11
C ARG A 50 0.02 -12.73 2.29
N PRO A 51 -0.01 -12.56 0.96
CA PRO A 51 1.16 -12.26 0.12
C PRO A 51 1.99 -11.02 0.48
N VAL A 52 1.35 -10.01 1.05
CA VAL A 52 1.88 -8.65 1.12
C VAL A 52 2.71 -8.44 2.38
N ARG A 53 2.69 -9.36 3.37
CA ARG A 53 3.43 -9.19 4.64
C ARG A 53 4.91 -8.83 4.45
N PHE A 54 5.63 -9.55 3.59
CA PHE A 54 7.05 -9.29 3.35
C PHE A 54 7.31 -7.94 2.67
N GLY A 55 6.43 -7.50 1.75
CA GLY A 55 6.55 -6.19 1.11
C GLY A 55 6.04 -5.04 2.00
N PHE A 56 5.08 -5.32 2.87
CA PHE A 56 4.44 -4.36 3.76
C PHE A 56 5.40 -3.89 4.85
N GLU A 57 6.14 -4.81 5.48
CA GLU A 57 7.14 -4.45 6.50
C GLU A 57 8.20 -3.48 5.92
N ILE A 58 8.66 -3.72 4.68
CA ILE A 58 9.60 -2.82 4.00
C ILE A 58 8.96 -1.44 3.78
N VAL A 59 7.73 -1.39 3.30
CA VAL A 59 7.01 -0.12 3.07
C VAL A 59 6.81 0.62 4.38
N GLU A 60 6.48 -0.08 5.47
CA GLU A 60 6.35 0.51 6.81
C GLU A 60 7.64 1.18 7.28
N GLU A 61 8.77 0.48 7.18
CA GLU A 61 10.06 1.01 7.64
C GLU A 61 10.54 2.20 6.80
N VAL A 62 10.34 2.15 5.47
CA VAL A 62 10.67 3.29 4.60
C VAL A 62 9.74 4.47 4.89
N CYS A 63 8.44 4.23 5.11
CA CYS A 63 7.50 5.29 5.47
C CYS A 63 7.88 6.01 6.77
N LYS A 64 8.23 5.25 7.81
CA LYS A 64 8.71 5.80 9.10
C LYS A 64 9.95 6.69 8.91
N SER A 65 10.84 6.31 8.00
CA SER A 65 12.10 7.02 7.74
C SER A 65 11.92 8.27 6.85
N HIS A 66 10.89 8.30 6.00
CA HIS A 66 10.68 9.34 4.98
C HIS A 66 9.43 10.21 5.22
N ASN A 67 8.92 10.23 6.46
CA ASN A 67 7.76 11.03 6.87
C ASN A 67 6.52 10.81 5.98
N CYS A 68 6.30 9.55 5.60
CA CYS A 68 5.23 9.12 4.73
C CYS A 68 4.15 8.38 5.52
N GLU A 69 2.88 8.71 5.29
CA GLU A 69 1.73 8.12 5.99
C GLU A 69 1.25 6.84 5.29
N ILE A 70 0.99 5.76 6.03
CA ILE A 70 0.36 4.55 5.48
C ILE A 70 -1.10 4.50 5.89
N VAL A 71 -1.99 4.36 4.90
CA VAL A 71 -3.43 4.16 5.11
C VAL A 71 -3.83 2.80 4.57
N VAL A 72 -4.37 1.94 5.43
CA VAL A 72 -4.89 0.64 5.04
C VAL A 72 -6.42 0.73 4.94
N LEU A 73 -6.96 0.56 3.74
CA LEU A 73 -8.40 0.54 3.51
C LEU A 73 -8.93 -0.84 3.88
N ASN A 74 -9.22 -1.08 5.15
CA ASN A 74 -9.87 -2.33 5.53
C ASN A 74 -11.30 -2.32 4.96
N ARG A 75 -11.64 -3.18 3.99
CA ARG A 75 -13.06 -3.57 3.87
C ARG A 75 -13.35 -4.29 5.17
N GLU A 76 -14.31 -3.80 5.94
CA GLU A 76 -14.92 -4.58 7.01
C GLU A 76 -15.16 -5.99 6.47
N THR A 77 -14.35 -6.94 6.93
CA THR A 77 -14.69 -8.33 6.80
C THR A 77 -15.89 -8.48 7.69
N LYS A 78 -17.09 -8.36 7.10
CA LYS A 78 -18.29 -8.95 7.67
C LYS A 78 -18.02 -10.45 7.73
N HIS A 79 -17.34 -10.88 8.78
CA HIS A 79 -17.50 -12.22 9.29
C HIS A 79 -18.93 -12.25 9.84
N PRO A 80 -19.88 -13.01 9.26
CA PRO A 80 -21.05 -13.37 10.03
C PRO A 80 -20.51 -14.27 11.14
N SER A 81 -20.35 -13.72 12.33
CA SER A 81 -20.35 -14.50 13.56
C SER A 81 -21.69 -15.22 13.58
N LYS A 82 -21.72 -16.47 13.10
CA LYS A 82 -22.87 -17.34 13.31
C LYS A 82 -22.86 -17.69 14.80
N SER A 83 -23.91 -17.23 15.49
CA SER A 83 -24.39 -17.78 16.75
C SER A 83 -24.64 -19.27 16.64
#